data_AF-A0A3L9Y999-F1
#
_entry.id   AF-A0A3L9Y999-F1
#
_cell.length_a   1.000
_cell.length_b   1.000
_cell.length_c   1.000
_cell.angle_alpha   90.00
_cell.angle_beta   90.00
_cell.angle_gamma   90.00
#
_symmetry.space_group_name_H-M   'P 1'
#
loop_
_entity.id
_entity.type
_entity.pdbx_description
1 polymer ?
#
loop_
_entity_poly.entity_id
_entity_poly.type
_entity_poly.pdbx_seq_one_letter_code
_entity_poly.pdbx_strand_id
1 'polypeptide(L)'
;MVGILDGPPTYVIENLAELSNDLDNHLPFKKIDKNVMIASWNIRAFGNLTRKWESDNTDSPKRDLHSILCISEIIKRFDVIAVQEVKANIRALRDTMKLLGSNWSLILTDVTKGSAGNGERMAYIFDTRRVQLSGLACELVIPKEWKYGIDDDAMEDQFVRTPYAVSFKSNETTFILVTVHIKYGKKSIDRIGELKAIARWMTNWASDINAYHQNLILLGDFNINERGDLLDKTFLSEGLYVPEQLQKPEITRSIFNTSKYYDQIAWFNSSKNIPKLSMEFITGGNYDFVPIALKSRNLSKRKLSFMLSDHYPLWAEFEF
;
A
#
# COMPACT_ATOMS: atom_id res chain seq x y z
N MET A 1 9.00 26.99 16.23
CA MET A 1 8.18 25.77 16.11
C MET A 1 9.12 24.68 15.63
N VAL A 2 9.10 23.51 16.27
CA VAL A 2 10.06 22.42 15.97
C VAL A 2 9.84 21.87 14.56
N GLY A 3 10.92 21.73 13.80
CA GLY A 3 10.97 21.14 12.46
C GLY A 3 11.21 19.63 12.49
N ILE A 4 10.87 18.95 11.38
CA ILE A 4 11.10 17.50 11.26
C ILE A 4 12.58 17.11 11.21
N LEU A 5 13.46 18.04 10.83
CA LEU A 5 14.91 17.84 10.75
C LEU A 5 15.65 18.32 12.02
N ASP A 6 14.92 18.84 13.01
CA ASP A 6 15.52 19.20 14.29
C ASP A 6 15.94 17.93 15.03
N GLY A 7 16.95 18.03 15.91
CA GLY A 7 17.40 16.91 16.73
C GLY A 7 16.26 16.36 17.61
N PRO A 8 15.87 15.08 17.46
CA PRO A 8 14.85 14.49 18.31
C PRO A 8 15.35 14.26 19.74
N PRO A 9 14.47 14.25 20.74
CA PRO A 9 14.82 13.88 22.12
C PRO A 9 15.38 12.47 22.22
N THR A 10 16.15 12.18 23.26
CA THR A 10 16.81 10.87 23.48
C THR A 10 15.83 9.69 23.38
N TYR A 11 14.66 9.77 24.02
CA TYR A 11 13.67 8.69 24.00
C TYR A 11 13.13 8.36 22.61
N VAL A 12 13.14 9.33 21.68
CA VAL A 12 12.76 9.14 20.28
C VAL A 12 13.88 8.42 19.55
N ILE A 13 15.14 8.83 19.76
CA ILE A 13 16.31 8.19 19.17
C ILE A 13 16.39 6.72 19.59
N GLU A 14 16.22 6.44 20.89
CA GLU A 14 16.22 5.08 21.43
C GLU A 14 15.10 4.23 20.81
N ASN A 15 13.88 4.77 20.69
CA ASN A 15 12.78 4.04 20.07
C ASN A 15 13.02 3.75 18.57
N LEU A 16 13.65 4.67 17.84
CA LEU A 16 14.00 4.46 16.43
C LEU A 16 15.11 3.42 16.27
N ALA A 17 16.07 3.37 17.20
CA ALA A 17 17.09 2.32 17.22
C ALA A 17 16.47 0.93 17.47
N GLU A 18 15.54 0.84 18.44
CA GLU A 18 14.77 -0.38 18.68
C GLU A 18 13.95 -0.80 17.46
N LEU A 19 13.23 0.15 16.85
CA LEU A 19 12.43 -0.08 15.64
C LEU A 19 13.30 -0.52 14.45
N SER A 20 14.45 0.11 14.26
CA SER A 20 15.39 -0.27 13.22
C SER A 20 15.85 -1.71 13.40
N ASN A 21 16.32 -2.07 14.60
CA ASN A 21 16.77 -3.42 14.92
C ASN A 21 15.64 -4.45 14.77
N ASP A 22 14.42 -4.11 15.18
CA ASP A 22 13.27 -5.00 15.02
C ASP A 22 12.92 -5.24 13.54
N LEU A 23 12.94 -4.19 12.71
CA LEU A 23 12.76 -4.32 11.26
C LEU A 23 13.85 -5.21 10.62
N ASP A 24 15.11 -5.09 11.05
CA ASP A 24 16.22 -5.91 10.54
C ASP A 24 16.05 -7.41 10.87
N ASN A 25 15.33 -7.73 11.97
CA ASN A 25 15.06 -9.11 12.38
C ASN A 25 13.82 -9.72 11.70
N HIS A 26 12.89 -8.90 11.20
CA HIS A 26 11.61 -9.35 10.65
C HIS A 26 11.49 -9.20 9.12
N LEU A 27 12.33 -8.38 8.49
CA LEU A 27 12.26 -8.11 7.05
C LEU A 27 13.55 -8.55 6.34
N PRO A 28 13.45 -9.12 5.14
CA PRO A 28 14.62 -9.38 4.30
C PRO A 28 15.41 -8.11 3.98
N PHE A 29 16.73 -8.26 3.87
CA PHE A 29 17.60 -7.16 3.46
C PHE A 29 17.45 -6.87 1.96
N LYS A 30 17.55 -5.58 1.62
CA LYS A 30 17.64 -5.11 0.24
C LYS A 30 19.03 -5.45 -0.33
N LYS A 31 19.07 -6.28 -1.36
CA LYS A 31 20.28 -6.76 -2.03
C LYS A 31 20.35 -6.13 -3.43
N ILE A 32 21.32 -5.25 -3.63
CA ILE A 32 21.60 -4.59 -4.93
C ILE A 32 21.69 -5.65 -6.03
N ASP A 33 21.02 -5.40 -7.15
CA ASP A 33 20.94 -6.25 -8.35
C ASP A 33 20.44 -7.68 -8.15
N LYS A 34 19.95 -8.04 -6.95
CA LYS A 34 19.44 -9.40 -6.66
C LYS A 34 17.95 -9.43 -6.39
N ASN A 35 17.46 -8.57 -5.49
CA ASN A 35 16.06 -8.55 -5.10
C ASN A 35 15.42 -7.16 -5.23
N VAL A 36 14.10 -7.13 -5.12
CA VAL A 36 13.28 -5.94 -4.93
C VAL A 36 12.25 -6.18 -3.82
N MET A 37 12.15 -5.22 -2.90
CA MET A 37 11.19 -5.22 -1.80
C MET A 37 10.00 -4.33 -2.17
N ILE A 38 8.82 -4.94 -2.35
CA ILE A 38 7.59 -4.25 -2.76
C ILE A 38 6.58 -4.29 -1.61
N ALA A 39 5.97 -3.16 -1.27
CA ALA A 39 4.99 -3.10 -0.19
C ALA A 39 3.73 -2.30 -0.53
N SER A 40 2.68 -2.52 0.27
CA SER A 40 1.48 -1.70 0.34
C SER A 40 1.20 -1.33 1.78
N TRP A 41 0.79 -0.08 2.02
CA TRP A 41 0.38 0.36 3.35
C TRP A 41 -0.64 1.51 3.31
N ASN A 42 -1.85 1.24 3.80
CA ASN A 42 -2.79 2.31 4.12
C ASN A 42 -2.28 3.04 5.37
N ILE A 43 -1.89 4.32 5.25
CA ILE A 43 -1.38 5.14 6.38
C ILE A 43 -2.47 6.09 6.86
N ARG A 44 -3.60 5.52 7.27
CA ARG A 44 -4.77 6.16 7.88
C ARG A 44 -4.76 7.70 7.88
N ALA A 45 -5.49 8.32 6.97
CA ALA A 45 -5.55 9.77 6.79
C ALA A 45 -4.15 10.45 6.79
N PHE A 46 -3.26 10.03 5.89
CA PHE A 46 -1.89 10.54 5.77
C PHE A 46 -1.87 11.96 5.23
N GLY A 47 -2.05 12.93 6.13
CA GLY A 47 -2.28 14.32 5.75
C GLY A 47 -1.50 15.34 6.58
N ASN A 48 -2.17 16.00 7.50
CA ASN A 48 -1.54 16.98 8.39
C ASN A 48 -0.86 16.28 9.60
N LEU A 49 -0.05 17.03 10.35
CA LEU A 49 0.59 16.58 11.60
C LEU A 49 0.75 17.72 12.61
N THR A 50 0.90 17.35 13.88
CA THR A 50 1.23 18.26 14.99
C THR A 50 2.74 18.46 15.09
N ARG A 51 3.17 19.73 15.15
CA ARG A 51 4.60 20.13 15.21
C ARG A 51 5.17 20.05 16.63
N LYS A 52 5.11 18.85 17.20
CA LYS A 52 5.67 18.47 18.50
C LYS A 52 6.33 17.10 18.36
N TRP A 53 7.30 16.79 19.21
CA TRP A 53 7.86 15.43 19.31
C TRP A 53 6.85 14.44 19.90
N GLU A 54 5.97 14.93 20.76
CA GLU A 54 4.91 14.17 21.39
C GLU A 54 3.63 15.03 21.46
N SER A 55 2.58 14.56 20.79
CA SER A 55 1.24 15.17 20.88
C SER A 55 0.56 14.87 22.21
N ASP A 56 -0.16 15.84 22.76
CA ASP A 56 -1.01 15.68 23.95
C ASP A 56 -2.50 15.47 23.59
N ASN A 57 -3.37 15.41 24.60
CA ASN A 57 -4.80 15.17 24.40
C ASN A 57 -5.54 16.33 23.72
N THR A 58 -4.99 17.55 23.74
CA THR A 58 -5.58 18.74 23.10
C THR A 58 -5.18 18.92 21.64
N ASP A 59 -4.09 18.26 21.20
CA ASP A 59 -3.61 18.38 19.82
C ASP A 59 -4.52 17.68 18.80
N SER A 60 -4.68 18.29 17.62
CA SER A 60 -5.33 17.69 16.46
C SER A 60 -4.67 18.19 15.18
N PRO A 61 -4.18 17.32 14.29
CA PRO A 61 -4.23 15.85 14.34
C PRO A 61 -3.29 15.25 15.40
N LYS A 62 -3.51 13.99 15.78
CA LYS A 62 -2.67 13.29 16.77
C LYS A 62 -1.27 12.96 16.24
N ARG A 63 -1.15 12.56 14.97
CA ARG A 63 0.14 12.29 14.32
C ARG A 63 1.13 13.43 14.55
N ASP A 64 2.29 13.10 15.09
CA ASP A 64 3.35 14.02 15.52
C ASP A 64 4.69 13.69 14.87
N LEU A 65 5.75 14.42 15.20
CA LEU A 65 7.07 14.25 14.56
C LEU A 65 7.69 12.87 14.83
N HIS A 66 7.51 12.31 16.04
CA HIS A 66 7.98 10.96 16.37
C HIS A 66 7.26 9.91 15.50
N SER A 67 5.95 10.06 15.32
CA SER A 67 5.18 9.18 14.42
C SER A 67 5.71 9.19 12.98
N ILE A 68 6.07 10.37 12.48
CA ILE A 68 6.63 10.54 11.13
C ILE A 68 8.01 9.88 11.00
N LEU A 69 8.84 9.95 12.05
CA LEU A 69 10.12 9.23 12.08
C LEU A 69 9.90 7.71 12.01
N CYS A 70 9.00 7.14 12.80
CA CYS A 70 8.69 5.71 12.75
C CYS A 70 8.14 5.28 11.37
N ILE A 71 7.20 6.05 10.80
CA ILE A 71 6.67 5.80 9.44
C ILE A 71 7.81 5.79 8.41
N SER A 72 8.74 6.75 8.52
CA SER A 72 9.88 6.86 7.60
C SER A 72 10.84 5.67 7.74
N GLU A 73 11.12 5.20 8.96
CA GLU A 73 11.95 4.00 9.19
C GLU A 73 11.32 2.73 8.60
N ILE A 74 10.01 2.57 8.70
CA ILE A 74 9.29 1.45 8.08
C ILE A 74 9.38 1.55 6.54
N ILE A 75 9.11 2.73 5.97
CA ILE A 75 9.16 2.94 4.50
C ILE A 75 10.55 2.62 3.94
N LYS A 76 11.64 2.96 4.66
CA LYS A 76 13.03 2.73 4.22
C LYS A 76 13.35 1.27 3.88
N ARG A 77 12.59 0.32 4.44
CA ARG A 77 12.79 -1.13 4.27
C ARG A 77 12.34 -1.65 2.92
N PHE A 78 11.57 -0.87 2.17
CA PHE A 78 11.07 -1.26 0.87
C PHE A 78 11.82 -0.48 -0.22
N ASP A 79 11.85 -1.03 -1.44
CA ASP A 79 12.35 -0.35 -2.62
C ASP A 79 11.28 0.52 -3.25
N VAL A 80 10.03 0.05 -3.19
CA VAL A 80 8.83 0.79 -3.57
C VAL A 80 7.67 0.38 -2.66
N ILE A 81 6.90 1.36 -2.22
CA ILE A 81 5.71 1.16 -1.40
C ILE A 81 4.53 1.96 -1.96
N ALA A 82 3.39 1.29 -2.16
CA ALA A 82 2.12 1.97 -2.39
C ALA A 82 1.53 2.44 -1.06
N VAL A 83 1.15 3.70 -0.99
CA VAL A 83 0.55 4.33 0.18
C VAL A 83 -0.86 4.78 -0.16
N GLN A 84 -1.84 4.26 0.58
CA GLN A 84 -3.23 4.69 0.48
C GLN A 84 -3.55 5.75 1.56
N GLU A 85 -4.68 6.44 1.38
CA GLU A 85 -5.18 7.52 2.26
C GLU A 85 -4.28 8.77 2.37
N VAL A 86 -3.48 9.07 1.35
CA VAL A 86 -2.74 10.34 1.28
C VAL A 86 -3.72 11.49 1.10
N LYS A 87 -3.82 12.43 2.05
CA LYS A 87 -4.84 13.49 2.01
C LYS A 87 -4.48 14.65 1.09
N ALA A 88 -5.48 15.48 0.81
CA ALA A 88 -5.34 16.76 0.10
C ALA A 88 -4.16 17.59 0.63
N ASN A 89 -4.07 17.73 1.96
CA ASN A 89 -2.95 18.34 2.65
C ASN A 89 -1.83 17.31 2.85
N ILE A 90 -0.75 17.43 2.09
CA ILE A 90 0.37 16.48 2.08
C ILE A 90 1.50 16.80 3.08
N ARG A 91 1.25 17.56 4.17
CA ARG A 91 2.32 18.00 5.07
C ARG A 91 3.13 16.84 5.67
N ALA A 92 2.45 15.78 6.12
CA ALA A 92 3.07 14.57 6.66
C ALA A 92 3.91 13.85 5.61
N LEU A 93 3.35 13.64 4.41
CA LEU A 93 4.10 13.08 3.28
C LEU A 93 5.35 13.91 2.95
N ARG A 94 5.24 15.23 2.86
CA ARG A 94 6.40 16.11 2.58
C ARG A 94 7.49 16.00 3.64
N ASP A 95 7.11 15.82 4.90
CA ASP A 95 8.08 15.66 5.98
C ASP A 95 8.73 14.28 5.99
N THR A 96 7.96 13.22 5.72
CA THR A 96 8.50 11.89 5.45
C THR A 96 9.52 11.94 4.32
N MET A 97 9.22 12.59 3.19
CA MET A 97 10.17 12.70 2.08
C MET A 97 11.46 13.47 2.43
N LYS A 98 11.38 14.49 3.30
CA LYS A 98 12.60 15.16 3.81
C LYS A 98 13.47 14.22 4.63
N LEU A 99 12.87 13.35 5.45
CA LEU A 99 13.60 12.36 6.26
C LEU A 99 14.18 11.22 5.41
N LEU A 100 13.46 10.81 4.37
CA LEU A 100 13.93 9.81 3.42
C LEU A 100 15.12 10.35 2.59
N GLY A 101 15.12 11.64 2.27
CA GLY A 101 16.23 12.35 1.64
C GLY A 101 16.21 12.29 0.11
N SER A 102 17.27 12.82 -0.52
CA SER A 102 17.34 13.06 -1.98
C SER A 102 17.31 11.80 -2.85
N ASN A 103 17.60 10.65 -2.25
CA ASN A 103 17.57 9.36 -2.95
C ASN A 103 16.18 8.75 -3.02
N TRP A 104 15.16 9.42 -2.51
CA TRP A 104 13.78 8.96 -2.56
C TRP A 104 12.94 9.89 -3.42
N SER A 105 12.06 9.30 -4.19
CA SER A 105 11.08 10.01 -5.00
C SER A 105 9.68 9.49 -4.71
N LEU A 106 8.69 10.20 -5.21
CA LEU A 106 7.30 9.84 -5.09
C LEU A 106 6.54 10.19 -6.36
N ILE A 107 5.49 9.44 -6.64
CA ILE A 107 4.51 9.76 -7.69
C ILE A 107 3.11 9.49 -7.13
N LEU A 108 2.16 10.39 -7.36
CA LEU A 108 0.82 10.32 -6.76
C LEU A 108 -0.26 10.70 -7.77
N THR A 109 -1.46 10.21 -7.55
CA THR A 109 -2.67 10.71 -8.22
C THR A 109 -3.02 12.11 -7.72
N ASP A 110 -3.91 12.83 -8.43
CA ASP A 110 -4.61 13.93 -7.78
C ASP A 110 -5.72 13.40 -6.85
N VAL A 111 -6.33 14.29 -6.07
CA VAL A 111 -7.51 13.97 -5.26
C VAL A 111 -8.68 13.70 -6.20
N THR A 112 -9.33 12.55 -6.02
CA THR A 112 -10.60 12.28 -6.69
C THR A 112 -11.61 13.37 -6.29
N LYS A 113 -12.12 14.11 -7.28
CA LYS A 113 -13.15 15.14 -7.05
C LYS A 113 -14.45 14.50 -6.59
N GLY A 114 -15.13 15.18 -5.67
CA GLY A 114 -16.38 14.70 -5.05
C GLY A 114 -16.16 14.16 -3.63
N SER A 115 -17.26 14.10 -2.86
CA SER A 115 -17.20 13.66 -1.45
C SER A 115 -16.85 12.19 -1.30
N ALA A 116 -17.18 11.36 -2.29
CA ALA A 116 -16.97 9.92 -2.27
C ALA A 116 -15.49 9.51 -2.26
N GLY A 117 -14.59 10.33 -2.83
CA GLY A 117 -13.13 10.11 -2.82
C GLY A 117 -12.43 10.52 -1.52
N ASN A 118 -13.18 11.04 -0.53
CA ASN A 118 -12.69 11.45 0.79
C ASN A 118 -11.49 12.44 0.78
N GLY A 119 -11.24 13.15 -0.32
CA GLY A 119 -10.06 14.03 -0.40
C GLY A 119 -8.73 13.28 -0.32
N GLU A 120 -8.69 12.04 -0.81
CA GLU A 120 -7.55 11.13 -0.76
C GLU A 120 -6.89 10.92 -2.11
N ARG A 121 -5.65 10.46 -2.07
CA ARG A 121 -4.79 10.12 -3.18
C ARG A 121 -4.15 8.77 -2.91
N MET A 122 -3.70 8.14 -3.98
CA MET A 122 -2.77 7.04 -3.91
C MET A 122 -1.38 7.54 -4.31
N ALA A 123 -0.36 7.05 -3.62
CA ALA A 123 1.01 7.42 -3.90
C ALA A 123 1.90 6.18 -3.96
N TYR A 124 2.94 6.24 -4.78
CA TYR A 124 4.11 5.38 -4.63
C TYR A 124 5.26 6.22 -4.09
N ILE A 125 5.96 5.67 -3.10
CA ILE A 125 7.21 6.21 -2.59
C ILE A 125 8.30 5.18 -2.87
N PHE A 126 9.43 5.60 -3.42
CA PHE A 126 10.44 4.67 -3.92
C PHE A 126 11.87 5.18 -3.80
N ASP A 127 12.81 4.25 -3.59
CA ASP A 127 14.24 4.48 -3.48
C ASP A 127 14.87 4.51 -4.89
N THR A 128 15.24 5.70 -5.36
CA THR A 128 15.76 5.94 -6.72
C THR A 128 17.11 5.29 -7.00
N ARG A 129 17.80 4.81 -5.95
CA ARG A 129 19.03 4.02 -6.10
C ARG A 129 18.76 2.58 -6.50
N ARG A 130 17.51 2.13 -6.34
CA ARG A 130 17.09 0.73 -6.47
C ARG A 130 16.06 0.56 -7.57
N VAL A 131 15.14 1.50 -7.72
CA VAL A 131 14.08 1.46 -8.74
C VAL A 131 13.91 2.82 -9.40
N GLN A 132 13.58 2.80 -10.69
CA GLN A 132 13.30 3.99 -11.50
C GLN A 132 11.93 3.88 -12.15
N LEU A 133 11.28 5.00 -12.48
CA LEU A 133 10.07 4.97 -13.31
C LEU A 133 10.43 4.51 -14.73
N SER A 134 9.66 3.58 -15.30
CA SER A 134 9.91 3.06 -16.66
C SER A 134 9.02 3.64 -17.75
N GLY A 135 8.09 4.54 -17.38
CA GLY A 135 7.39 5.42 -18.33
C GLY A 135 5.86 5.36 -18.28
N LEU A 136 5.27 4.32 -17.70
CA LEU A 136 3.83 4.24 -17.50
C LEU A 136 3.43 4.82 -16.14
N ALA A 137 2.47 5.73 -16.16
CA ALA A 137 1.71 6.17 -15.00
C ALA A 137 0.29 6.49 -15.46
N CYS A 138 -0.72 5.73 -15.02
CA CYS A 138 -2.09 5.89 -15.48
C CYS A 138 -3.13 5.50 -14.42
N GLU A 139 -4.33 6.03 -14.59
CA GLU A 139 -5.50 5.67 -13.81
C GLU A 139 -6.41 4.79 -14.67
N LEU A 140 -6.96 3.73 -14.08
CA LEU A 140 -7.88 2.84 -14.76
C LEU A 140 -9.31 3.36 -14.65
N VAL A 141 -10.03 3.35 -15.77
CA VAL A 141 -11.42 3.80 -15.87
C VAL A 141 -12.27 2.69 -16.47
N ILE A 142 -13.53 2.57 -16.09
CA ILE A 142 -14.42 1.56 -16.68
C ILE A 142 -14.81 2.00 -18.12
N PRO A 143 -14.49 1.23 -19.18
CA PRO A 143 -14.91 1.54 -20.54
C PRO A 143 -16.43 1.51 -20.67
N LYS A 144 -16.99 2.34 -21.56
CA LYS A 144 -18.44 2.39 -21.78
C LYS A 144 -18.99 1.07 -22.31
N GLU A 145 -18.20 0.35 -23.10
CA GLU A 145 -18.56 -0.90 -23.75
C GLU A 145 -18.72 -2.05 -22.76
N TRP A 146 -18.13 -1.94 -21.57
CA TRP A 146 -18.29 -2.95 -20.52
C TRP A 146 -19.61 -2.79 -19.75
N LYS A 147 -20.40 -1.77 -20.10
CA LYS A 147 -21.70 -1.46 -19.50
C LYS A 147 -22.91 -2.06 -20.24
N TYR A 148 -22.72 -2.67 -21.43
CA TYR A 148 -23.82 -3.30 -22.16
C TYR A 148 -24.35 -4.53 -21.41
N GLY A 149 -25.54 -4.40 -20.81
CA GLY A 149 -26.21 -5.43 -20.01
C GLY A 149 -26.71 -4.96 -18.63
N ILE A 150 -26.51 -3.70 -18.27
CA ILE A 150 -27.02 -3.04 -17.06
C ILE A 150 -27.84 -1.83 -17.54
N ASP A 151 -29.06 -1.65 -17.01
CA ASP A 151 -30.05 -0.63 -17.41
C ASP A 151 -29.45 0.76 -17.69
N ASP A 152 -30.10 1.55 -18.54
CA ASP A 152 -29.67 2.87 -19.05
C ASP A 152 -29.34 3.92 -17.96
N ASP A 153 -29.66 3.66 -16.69
CA ASP A 153 -29.19 4.44 -15.51
C ASP A 153 -27.72 4.16 -15.12
N ALA A 154 -27.06 3.17 -15.72
CA ALA A 154 -25.67 2.76 -15.44
C ALA A 154 -24.59 3.71 -16.01
N MET A 155 -24.98 4.90 -16.49
CA MET A 155 -24.04 5.99 -16.77
C MET A 155 -23.30 6.47 -15.51
N GLU A 156 -23.70 6.07 -14.30
CA GLU A 156 -23.20 6.67 -13.05
C GLU A 156 -21.99 5.99 -12.37
N ASP A 157 -21.75 4.69 -12.53
CA ASP A 157 -20.73 4.00 -11.71
C ASP A 157 -19.34 3.95 -12.38
N GLN A 158 -18.56 5.03 -12.21
CA GLN A 158 -17.11 4.99 -12.34
C GLN A 158 -16.48 4.49 -11.02
N PHE A 159 -15.23 4.01 -11.05
CA PHE A 159 -14.47 3.79 -9.82
C PHE A 159 -14.50 5.04 -8.94
N VAL A 160 -14.90 4.86 -7.68
CA VAL A 160 -14.92 5.97 -6.71
C VAL A 160 -13.50 6.46 -6.44
N ARG A 161 -12.54 5.53 -6.43
CA ARG A 161 -11.10 5.79 -6.41
C ARG A 161 -10.50 4.95 -7.53
N THR A 162 -10.19 5.61 -8.64
CA THR A 162 -9.60 5.02 -9.85
C THR A 162 -8.31 4.28 -9.50
N PRO A 163 -8.18 2.96 -9.75
CA PRO A 163 -6.94 2.23 -9.55
C PRO A 163 -5.76 2.91 -10.24
N TYR A 164 -4.61 2.96 -9.59
CA TYR A 164 -3.45 3.70 -10.07
C TYR A 164 -2.31 2.76 -10.44
N ALA A 165 -1.95 2.74 -11.71
CA ALA A 165 -0.92 1.88 -12.26
C ALA A 165 0.35 2.68 -12.57
N VAL A 166 1.50 2.21 -12.10
CA VAL A 166 2.81 2.81 -12.38
C VAL A 166 3.81 1.72 -12.72
N SER A 167 4.59 1.92 -13.79
CA SER A 167 5.67 1.01 -14.15
C SER A 167 7.00 1.49 -13.58
N PHE A 168 7.71 0.54 -12.99
CA PHE A 168 9.05 0.69 -12.45
C PHE A 168 10.02 -0.23 -13.20
N LYS A 169 11.30 0.13 -13.18
CA LYS A 169 12.42 -0.69 -13.64
C LYS A 169 13.45 -0.81 -12.53
N SER A 170 13.95 -2.01 -12.33
CA SER A 170 15.10 -2.32 -11.48
C SER A 170 16.00 -3.29 -12.23
N ASN A 171 17.29 -2.99 -12.33
CA ASN A 171 18.18 -3.67 -13.25
C ASN A 171 17.56 -3.72 -14.66
N GLU A 172 17.53 -4.85 -15.36
CA GLU A 172 16.85 -5.00 -16.66
C GLU A 172 15.38 -5.40 -16.56
N THR A 173 14.85 -5.52 -15.34
CA THR A 173 13.50 -6.02 -15.10
C THR A 173 12.51 -4.89 -14.91
N THR A 174 11.43 -4.91 -15.70
CA THR A 174 10.30 -3.98 -15.58
C THR A 174 9.13 -4.65 -14.87
N PHE A 175 8.49 -3.92 -13.98
CA PHE A 175 7.30 -4.36 -13.27
C PHE A 175 6.28 -3.23 -13.15
N ILE A 176 5.01 -3.57 -13.22
CA ILE A 176 3.88 -2.65 -13.11
C ILE A 176 3.20 -2.92 -11.79
N LEU A 177 3.09 -1.89 -10.96
CA LEU A 177 2.31 -1.93 -9.75
C LEU A 177 0.99 -1.25 -10.00
N VAL A 178 -0.10 -1.90 -9.60
CA VAL A 178 -1.44 -1.32 -9.63
C VAL A 178 -1.95 -1.26 -8.21
N THR A 179 -2.07 -0.06 -7.65
CA THR A 179 -2.61 0.16 -6.31
C THR A 179 -4.11 0.39 -6.37
N VAL A 180 -4.85 -0.27 -5.47
CA VAL A 180 -6.29 -0.09 -5.30
C VAL A 180 -6.62 0.41 -3.89
N HIS A 181 -7.75 1.12 -3.78
CA HIS A 181 -8.36 1.44 -2.50
C HIS A 181 -9.89 1.33 -2.65
N ILE A 182 -10.39 0.12 -2.53
CA ILE A 182 -11.80 -0.23 -2.81
C ILE A 182 -12.69 0.36 -1.71
N LYS A 183 -13.88 0.84 -2.07
CA LYS A 183 -14.76 1.51 -1.09
C LYS A 183 -15.17 0.57 0.04
N TYR A 184 -15.15 1.07 1.27
CA TYR A 184 -15.84 0.41 2.37
C TYR A 184 -17.36 0.60 2.20
N GLY A 185 -18.05 -0.45 1.76
CA GLY A 185 -19.50 -0.48 1.58
C GLY A 185 -20.25 -0.78 2.88
N LYS A 186 -21.57 -0.51 2.92
CA LYS A 186 -22.42 -0.97 4.05
C LYS A 186 -22.65 -2.47 3.98
N LYS A 187 -22.62 -3.05 2.77
CA LYS A 187 -22.73 -4.49 2.53
C LYS A 187 -21.62 -4.93 1.57
N SER A 188 -21.21 -6.20 1.69
CA SER A 188 -20.21 -6.77 0.78
C SER A 188 -20.64 -6.72 -0.69
N ILE A 189 -21.95 -6.81 -0.97
CA ILE A 189 -22.47 -6.80 -2.34
C ILE A 189 -22.15 -5.51 -3.10
N ASP A 190 -22.05 -4.38 -2.39
CA ASP A 190 -21.74 -3.06 -2.96
C ASP A 190 -20.32 -3.01 -3.55
N ARG A 191 -19.44 -3.96 -3.16
CA ARG A 191 -18.02 -4.01 -3.58
C ARG A 191 -17.76 -4.99 -4.73
N ILE A 192 -18.70 -5.89 -5.02
CA ILE A 192 -18.50 -6.97 -6.00
C ILE A 192 -18.34 -6.41 -7.41
N GLY A 193 -19.12 -5.39 -7.80
CA GLY A 193 -19.03 -4.79 -9.13
C GLY A 193 -17.66 -4.15 -9.39
N GLU A 194 -17.17 -3.33 -8.45
CA GLU A 194 -15.85 -2.70 -8.50
C GLU A 194 -14.72 -3.75 -8.57
N LEU A 195 -14.77 -4.78 -7.72
CA LEU A 195 -13.79 -5.88 -7.74
C LEU A 195 -13.76 -6.63 -9.07
N LYS A 196 -14.93 -6.98 -9.62
CA LYS A 196 -15.04 -7.67 -10.91
C LYS A 196 -14.53 -6.80 -12.05
N ALA A 197 -14.82 -5.50 -12.04
CA ALA A 197 -14.33 -4.57 -13.04
C ALA A 197 -12.79 -4.44 -13.00
N ILE A 198 -12.21 -4.35 -11.79
CA ILE A 198 -10.75 -4.35 -11.60
C ILE A 198 -10.16 -5.66 -12.11
N ALA A 199 -10.70 -6.80 -11.70
CA ALA A 199 -10.16 -8.09 -12.08
C ALA A 199 -10.26 -8.33 -13.60
N ARG A 200 -11.37 -7.93 -14.25
CA ARG A 200 -11.51 -7.95 -15.71
C ARG A 200 -10.47 -7.06 -16.40
N TRP A 201 -10.24 -5.84 -15.89
CA TRP A 201 -9.17 -4.95 -16.38
C TRP A 201 -7.82 -5.63 -16.32
N MET A 202 -7.49 -6.20 -15.17
CA MET A 202 -6.22 -6.83 -14.93
C MET A 202 -6.03 -8.10 -15.78
N THR A 203 -7.07 -8.92 -15.95
CA THR A 203 -7.04 -10.11 -16.81
C THR A 203 -6.88 -9.75 -18.28
N ASN A 204 -7.60 -8.74 -18.76
CA ASN A 204 -7.45 -8.24 -20.14
C ASN A 204 -6.04 -7.70 -20.36
N TRP A 205 -5.53 -6.89 -19.43
CA TRP A 205 -4.18 -6.33 -19.55
C TRP A 205 -3.12 -7.43 -19.53
N ALA A 206 -3.22 -8.38 -18.61
CA ALA A 206 -2.32 -9.53 -18.53
C ALA A 206 -2.40 -10.49 -19.75
N SER A 207 -3.44 -10.36 -20.59
CA SER A 207 -3.64 -11.18 -21.79
C SER A 207 -3.30 -10.45 -23.09
N ASP A 208 -3.47 -9.12 -23.13
CA ASP A 208 -3.19 -8.26 -24.30
C ASP A 208 -1.69 -7.95 -24.45
N ILE A 209 -0.90 -8.08 -23.38
CA ILE A 209 0.56 -7.94 -23.42
C ILE A 209 1.19 -9.22 -24.02
N ASN A 210 0.98 -9.42 -25.31
CA ASN A 210 1.61 -10.46 -26.12
C ASN A 210 3.09 -10.11 -26.38
N ALA A 211 3.93 -10.30 -25.37
CA ALA A 211 5.29 -10.84 -25.47
C ALA A 211 5.90 -10.73 -24.08
N TYR A 212 6.18 -11.89 -23.48
CA TYR A 212 7.10 -12.18 -22.38
C TYR A 212 7.78 -10.96 -21.72
N HIS A 213 7.75 -10.90 -20.37
CA HIS A 213 8.60 -10.08 -19.47
C HIS A 213 7.96 -8.94 -18.64
N GLN A 214 6.63 -8.77 -18.59
CA GLN A 214 6.03 -7.73 -17.73
C GLN A 214 5.45 -8.31 -16.43
N ASN A 215 6.08 -7.97 -15.31
CA ASN A 215 5.63 -8.34 -13.97
C ASN A 215 4.47 -7.43 -13.53
N LEU A 216 3.23 -7.85 -13.74
CA LEU A 216 2.04 -7.09 -13.31
C LEU A 216 1.60 -7.54 -11.91
N ILE A 217 1.67 -6.63 -10.94
CA ILE A 217 1.34 -6.89 -9.54
C ILE A 217 0.27 -5.90 -9.09
N LEU A 218 -0.85 -6.44 -8.60
CA LEU A 218 -1.95 -5.70 -8.00
C LEU A 218 -1.79 -5.70 -6.48
N LEU A 219 -1.87 -4.54 -5.84
CA LEU A 219 -1.76 -4.42 -4.39
C LEU A 219 -2.61 -3.28 -3.85
N GLY A 220 -2.76 -3.17 -2.53
CA GLY A 220 -3.54 -2.10 -1.92
C GLY A 220 -4.56 -2.59 -0.93
N ASP A 221 -5.48 -1.70 -0.57
CA ASP A 221 -6.60 -1.96 0.33
C ASP A 221 -7.83 -2.37 -0.50
N PHE A 222 -8.12 -3.67 -0.51
CA PHE A 222 -9.27 -4.25 -1.20
C PHE A 222 -10.54 -4.20 -0.35
N ASN A 223 -10.41 -3.80 0.92
CA ASN A 223 -11.47 -3.89 1.91
C ASN A 223 -12.13 -5.29 1.96
N ILE A 224 -11.37 -6.37 1.74
CA ILE A 224 -11.85 -7.74 1.94
C ILE A 224 -12.00 -7.98 3.45
N ASN A 225 -13.17 -8.49 3.88
CA ASN A 225 -13.45 -8.52 5.31
C ASN A 225 -12.69 -9.64 5.99
N GLU A 226 -12.77 -10.88 5.47
CA GLU A 226 -12.20 -12.07 6.09
C GLU A 226 -11.74 -13.08 5.03
N ARG A 227 -10.77 -13.92 5.37
CA ARG A 227 -10.32 -15.00 4.48
C ARG A 227 -11.47 -15.96 4.16
N GLY A 228 -11.61 -16.33 2.90
CA GLY A 228 -12.67 -17.21 2.40
C GLY A 228 -14.06 -16.56 2.38
N ASP A 229 -14.17 -15.26 2.65
CA ASP A 229 -15.42 -14.53 2.48
C ASP A 229 -15.82 -14.44 0.99
N LEU A 230 -17.01 -13.91 0.71
CA LEU A 230 -17.50 -13.80 -0.67
C LEU A 230 -16.60 -12.93 -1.55
N LEU A 231 -15.98 -11.89 -1.00
CA LEU A 231 -15.13 -10.97 -1.75
C LEU A 231 -13.78 -11.60 -2.03
N ASP A 232 -13.21 -12.31 -1.07
CA ASP A 232 -12.01 -13.11 -1.23
C ASP A 232 -12.21 -14.18 -2.31
N LYS A 233 -13.32 -14.93 -2.23
CA LYS A 233 -13.67 -15.92 -3.26
C LYS A 233 -13.89 -15.30 -4.63
N THR A 234 -14.59 -14.16 -4.69
CA THR A 234 -14.82 -13.45 -5.96
C THR A 234 -13.49 -12.98 -6.54
N PHE A 235 -12.64 -12.37 -5.72
CA PHE A 235 -11.33 -11.88 -6.09
C PHE A 235 -10.44 -12.99 -6.68
N LEU A 236 -10.38 -14.15 -6.00
CA LEU A 236 -9.62 -15.31 -6.46
C LEU A 236 -10.25 -15.97 -7.70
N SER A 237 -11.58 -15.98 -7.82
CA SER A 237 -12.28 -16.60 -8.97
C SER A 237 -12.03 -15.88 -10.30
N GLU A 238 -11.63 -14.62 -10.27
CA GLU A 238 -11.32 -13.82 -11.47
C GLU A 238 -9.87 -14.02 -11.97
N GLY A 239 -9.12 -14.96 -11.36
CA GLY A 239 -7.79 -15.38 -11.80
C GLY A 239 -6.62 -14.69 -11.10
N LEU A 240 -6.89 -13.82 -10.11
CA LEU A 240 -5.87 -13.26 -9.25
C LEU A 240 -5.40 -14.29 -8.22
N TYR A 241 -4.09 -14.37 -8.07
CA TYR A 241 -3.40 -15.28 -7.18
C TYR A 241 -2.70 -14.47 -6.10
N VAL A 242 -3.08 -14.72 -4.84
CA VAL A 242 -2.35 -14.28 -3.65
C VAL A 242 -1.41 -15.43 -3.26
N PRO A 243 -0.10 -15.20 -3.04
CA PRO A 243 0.81 -16.28 -2.66
C PRO A 243 0.46 -16.88 -1.30
N GLU A 244 0.70 -18.19 -1.15
CA GLU A 244 0.35 -18.94 0.06
C GLU A 244 0.90 -18.31 1.34
N GLN A 245 2.13 -17.77 1.27
CA GLN A 245 2.79 -17.05 2.36
C GLN A 245 1.94 -15.89 2.88
N LEU A 246 1.27 -15.14 2.01
CA LEU A 246 0.42 -14.01 2.41
C LEU A 246 -0.99 -14.42 2.83
N GLN A 247 -1.42 -15.63 2.46
CA GLN A 247 -2.70 -16.19 2.87
C GLN A 247 -2.67 -16.78 4.29
N LYS A 248 -1.48 -17.09 4.83
CA LYS A 248 -1.36 -17.73 6.14
C LYS A 248 -2.06 -16.93 7.25
N PRO A 249 -2.74 -17.57 8.23
CA PRO A 249 -3.50 -16.87 9.27
C PRO A 249 -2.67 -15.91 10.13
N GLU A 250 -1.38 -16.20 10.33
CA GLU A 250 -0.45 -15.38 11.08
C GLU A 250 -0.13 -14.04 10.40
N ILE A 251 -0.29 -13.94 9.08
CA ILE A 251 -0.04 -12.69 8.35
C ILE A 251 -1.29 -11.82 8.47
N THR A 252 -1.31 -10.89 9.41
CA THR A 252 -2.52 -10.08 9.70
C THR A 252 -2.50 -8.75 8.94
N ARG A 253 -3.68 -8.16 8.71
CA ARG A 253 -3.80 -6.86 8.00
C ARG A 253 -4.12 -5.69 8.92
N SER A 254 -4.79 -5.94 10.05
CA SER A 254 -5.23 -4.89 10.96
C SER A 254 -4.67 -5.05 12.36
N ILE A 255 -4.35 -3.92 13.00
CA ILE A 255 -3.92 -3.90 14.40
C ILE A 255 -5.07 -4.28 15.36
N PHE A 256 -6.32 -4.13 14.95
CA PHE A 256 -7.49 -4.28 15.84
C PHE A 256 -8.07 -5.68 15.85
N ASN A 257 -8.20 -6.30 14.67
CA ASN A 257 -8.82 -7.59 14.51
C ASN A 257 -8.06 -8.41 13.46
N THR A 258 -7.51 -9.54 13.90
CA THR A 258 -6.69 -10.44 13.09
C THR A 258 -7.49 -11.19 12.02
N SER A 259 -8.83 -11.26 12.14
CA SER A 259 -9.69 -11.82 11.09
C SER A 259 -9.74 -10.92 9.85
N LYS A 260 -9.44 -9.61 10.01
CA LYS A 260 -9.52 -8.65 8.90
C LYS A 260 -8.47 -8.90 7.84
N TYR A 261 -8.92 -8.88 6.59
CA TYR A 261 -8.14 -9.29 5.42
C TYR A 261 -8.13 -8.21 4.31
N TYR A 262 -8.11 -6.94 4.71
CA TYR A 262 -8.32 -5.80 3.83
C TYR A 262 -7.29 -5.71 2.69
N ASP A 263 -5.99 -5.77 3.03
CA ASP A 263 -4.92 -5.51 2.08
C ASP A 263 -4.44 -6.78 1.35
N GLN A 264 -4.10 -6.68 0.07
CA GLN A 264 -3.55 -7.79 -0.72
C GLN A 264 -2.33 -7.37 -1.53
N ILE A 265 -1.51 -8.37 -1.89
CA ILE A 265 -0.54 -8.34 -2.99
C ILE A 265 -0.82 -9.59 -3.81
N ALA A 266 -1.14 -9.41 -5.09
CA ALA A 266 -1.61 -10.47 -5.98
C ALA A 266 -1.11 -10.26 -7.41
N TRP A 267 -1.08 -11.33 -8.20
CA TRP A 267 -0.74 -11.33 -9.62
C TRP A 267 -1.51 -12.43 -10.35
N PHE A 268 -1.23 -12.67 -11.63
CA PHE A 268 -1.88 -13.71 -12.41
C PHE A 268 -1.01 -14.94 -12.56
N ASN A 269 -1.63 -16.11 -12.45
CA ASN A 269 -0.99 -17.37 -12.84
C ASN A 269 -1.48 -17.80 -14.24
N SER A 270 -0.68 -18.63 -14.91
CA SER A 270 -1.10 -19.38 -16.10
C SER A 270 -2.14 -20.45 -15.72
N SER A 271 -2.77 -21.06 -16.73
CA SER A 271 -3.70 -22.18 -16.53
C SER A 271 -3.09 -23.40 -15.82
N LYS A 272 -1.75 -23.47 -15.73
CA LYS A 272 -1.00 -24.50 -14.98
C LYS A 272 -0.59 -24.04 -13.57
N ASN A 273 -1.18 -22.97 -13.04
CA ASN A 273 -0.83 -22.34 -11.76
C ASN A 273 0.62 -21.84 -11.66
N ILE A 274 1.29 -21.56 -12.78
CA ILE A 274 2.63 -20.97 -12.80
C ILE A 274 2.49 -19.43 -12.83
N PRO A 275 3.14 -18.67 -11.93
CA PRO A 275 3.13 -17.21 -11.98
C PRO A 275 3.48 -16.65 -13.35
N LYS A 276 2.68 -15.70 -13.85
CA LYS A 276 3.01 -14.90 -15.04
C LYS A 276 3.91 -13.72 -14.66
N LEU A 277 4.94 -13.99 -13.88
CA LEU A 277 5.99 -13.04 -13.49
C LEU A 277 7.31 -13.56 -14.06
N SER A 278 8.16 -12.64 -14.52
CA SER A 278 9.56 -12.96 -14.83
C SER A 278 10.43 -12.96 -13.58
N MET A 279 10.04 -12.20 -12.55
CA MET A 279 10.68 -12.20 -11.24
C MET A 279 10.20 -13.40 -10.42
N GLU A 280 11.10 -13.99 -9.66
CA GLU A 280 10.77 -15.06 -8.72
C GLU A 280 10.24 -14.46 -7.41
N PHE A 281 9.06 -14.88 -6.97
CA PHE A 281 8.57 -14.54 -5.64
C PHE A 281 9.28 -15.39 -4.58
N ILE A 282 10.01 -14.75 -3.67
CA ILE A 282 10.78 -15.45 -2.63
C ILE A 282 9.95 -15.63 -1.37
N THR A 283 9.40 -14.54 -0.84
CA THR A 283 8.63 -14.55 0.40
C THR A 283 7.81 -13.28 0.54
N GLY A 284 6.88 -13.26 1.49
CA GLY A 284 6.08 -12.10 1.82
C GLY A 284 5.49 -12.21 3.23
N GLY A 285 5.07 -11.09 3.77
CA GLY A 285 4.46 -11.03 5.09
C GLY A 285 3.88 -9.66 5.41
N ASN A 286 3.59 -9.43 6.68
CA ASN A 286 3.25 -8.12 7.22
C ASN A 286 4.32 -7.71 8.24
N TYR A 287 4.40 -6.42 8.54
CA TYR A 287 5.23 -5.92 9.64
C TYR A 287 4.37 -5.43 10.81
N ASP A 288 4.44 -6.09 11.96
CA ASP A 288 3.74 -5.68 13.18
C ASP A 288 4.53 -4.62 13.96
N PHE A 289 4.28 -3.35 13.66
CA PHE A 289 4.94 -2.24 14.35
C PHE A 289 4.42 -1.98 15.77
N VAL A 290 3.30 -2.59 16.19
CA VAL A 290 2.60 -2.23 17.45
C VAL A 290 3.45 -2.42 18.71
N PRO A 291 4.26 -3.48 18.84
CA PRO A 291 5.06 -3.70 20.06
C PRO A 291 6.22 -2.71 20.23
N ILE A 292 6.67 -2.08 19.13
CA ILE A 292 7.93 -1.33 19.09
C ILE A 292 7.72 0.14 18.80
N ALA A 293 6.92 0.52 17.79
CA ALA A 293 6.76 1.91 17.42
C ALA A 293 6.05 2.71 18.52
N LEU A 294 6.65 3.83 18.95
CA LEU A 294 6.13 4.69 20.02
C LEU A 294 5.96 3.96 21.37
N LYS A 295 6.67 2.85 21.58
CA LYS A 295 6.52 1.96 22.75
C LYS A 295 6.63 2.68 24.09
N SER A 296 7.53 3.65 24.20
CA SER A 296 7.73 4.45 25.43
C SER A 296 6.49 5.26 25.86
N ARG A 297 5.50 5.43 24.98
CA ARG A 297 4.30 6.23 25.23
C ARG A 297 3.10 5.43 25.73
N ASN A 298 3.21 4.10 25.78
CA ASN A 298 2.16 3.18 26.28
C ASN A 298 0.76 3.50 25.71
N LEU A 299 0.67 3.72 24.39
CA LEU A 299 -0.55 4.12 23.72
C LEU A 299 -1.49 2.92 23.54
N SER A 300 -2.80 3.15 23.70
CA SER A 300 -3.78 2.17 23.23
C SER A 300 -3.73 2.04 21.71
N LYS A 301 -4.07 0.86 21.17
CA LYS A 301 -4.16 0.63 19.70
C LYS A 301 -4.98 1.71 18.98
N ARG A 302 -6.06 2.18 19.60
CA ARG A 302 -6.89 3.27 19.06
C ARG A 302 -6.10 4.57 18.92
N LYS A 303 -5.33 4.98 19.93
CA LYS A 303 -4.48 6.18 19.82
C LYS A 303 -3.37 5.96 18.80
N LEU A 304 -2.68 4.81 18.88
CA LEU A 304 -1.59 4.44 17.96
C LEU A 304 -2.03 4.50 16.49
N SER A 305 -3.25 4.06 16.17
CA SER A 305 -3.75 4.12 14.78
C SER A 305 -3.90 5.52 14.20
N PHE A 306 -4.11 6.55 15.02
CA PHE A 306 -4.09 7.95 14.56
C PHE A 306 -2.69 8.53 14.45
N MET A 307 -1.69 7.87 15.05
CA MET A 307 -0.29 8.23 14.98
C MET A 307 0.36 7.61 13.73
N LEU A 308 0.25 6.29 13.60
CA LEU A 308 0.80 5.50 12.50
C LEU A 308 -0.32 5.08 11.54
N SER A 309 -0.92 3.92 11.80
CA SER A 309 -1.99 3.32 10.99
C SER A 309 -2.76 2.26 11.79
N ASP A 310 -3.97 1.92 11.35
CA ASP A 310 -4.72 0.74 11.75
C ASP A 310 -4.48 -0.49 10.86
N HIS A 311 -3.70 -0.34 9.79
CA HIS A 311 -3.23 -1.39 8.90
C HIS A 311 -1.75 -1.68 9.12
N TYR A 312 -1.38 -2.95 8.96
CA TYR A 312 0.03 -3.35 8.87
C TYR A 312 0.54 -3.16 7.44
N PRO A 313 1.80 -2.72 7.24
CA PRO A 313 2.44 -2.81 5.94
C PRO A 313 2.46 -4.27 5.48
N LEU A 314 1.91 -4.54 4.31
CA LEU A 314 2.01 -5.84 3.63
C LEU A 314 3.13 -5.76 2.61
N TRP A 315 3.97 -6.80 2.52
CA TRP A 315 5.17 -6.76 1.70
C TRP A 315 5.47 -8.10 1.02
N ALA A 316 6.23 -8.02 -0.08
CA ALA A 316 6.72 -9.16 -0.84
C ALA A 316 8.16 -8.89 -1.34
N GLU A 317 9.01 -9.91 -1.25
CA GLU A 317 10.36 -9.95 -1.82
C GLU A 317 10.31 -10.72 -3.15
N PHE A 318 10.90 -10.12 -4.17
CA PHE A 318 11.11 -10.77 -5.47
C PHE A 318 12.58 -10.76 -5.84
N GLU A 319 13.07 -11.80 -6.50
CA GLU A 319 14.41 -11.84 -7.13
C GLU A 319 14.30 -11.74 -8.66
N PHE A 320 15.32 -11.15 -9.30
CA PHE A 320 15.34 -10.86 -10.74
C PHE A 320 15.69 -12.06 -11.62
#